data_AF-A0A4Q3KHL9-F1
#
_entry.id   AF-A0A4Q3KHL9-F1
#
_cell.length_a   1.000
_cell.length_b   1.000
_cell.length_c   1.000
_cell.angle_alpha   90.00
_cell.angle_beta   90.00
_cell.angle_gamma   90.00
#
_symmetry.space_group_name_H-M   'P 1'
#
loop_
_entity.id
_entity.type
_entity.pdbx_description
1 polymer ?
#
loop_
_entity_poly.entity_id
_entity_poly.type
_entity_poly.pdbx_seq_one_letter_code
_entity_poly.pdbx_strand_id
1 'polypeptide(L)'
;PQDYGRNHADGANMLAHALGRHDGIVMWRAFVYKAGSGDRFKQAYEDFKPLDGQFAPKVLVQVKNGPIDFQAREPFHPLFGAMPKTPLVLEVQLTQEYLGMATHLVYLAPLIKECLDADTQEKGPGSTVAKVVDGSLEQHRLSGIAGVANIGSDRNWTGHPVGQANWYAFGRLAWDYTLTSAGIDDPTMAHIHAGAAGVNGPVTVGLPDLDAGEHCQDIDKERADQITAKPGDFYVNIHNGDFPGGAIRGQLTKKD
;
A
#
# COMPACT_ATOMS: atom_id res chain seq x y z
N PRO A 1 -25.12 0.51 -9.86
CA PRO A 1 -25.93 1.50 -10.63
C PRO A 1 -26.22 1.04 -12.05
N GLN A 2 -25.22 0.48 -12.74
CA GLN A 2 -25.33 0.02 -14.13
C GLN A 2 -26.41 -1.05 -14.35
N ASP A 3 -26.67 -1.93 -13.38
CA ASP A 3 -27.80 -2.89 -13.42
C ASP A 3 -29.18 -2.22 -13.61
N TYR A 4 -29.26 -0.93 -13.29
CA TYR A 4 -30.47 -0.11 -13.41
C TYR A 4 -30.37 0.95 -14.53
N GLY A 5 -29.41 0.80 -15.46
CA GLY A 5 -29.20 1.73 -16.57
C GLY A 5 -28.71 3.12 -16.14
N ARG A 6 -28.02 3.21 -14.99
CA ARG A 6 -27.45 4.45 -14.44
C ARG A 6 -25.93 4.42 -14.43
N ASN A 7 -25.29 5.57 -14.53
CA ASN A 7 -23.82 5.67 -14.50
C ASN A 7 -23.28 5.71 -13.05
N HIS A 8 -21.95 5.76 -12.90
CA HIS A 8 -21.32 5.81 -11.58
C HIS A 8 -21.59 7.11 -10.82
N ALA A 9 -21.66 8.25 -11.52
CA ALA A 9 -21.98 9.54 -10.90
C ALA A 9 -23.40 9.53 -10.32
N ASP A 10 -24.39 8.99 -11.02
CA ASP A 10 -25.76 8.84 -10.52
C ASP A 10 -25.78 8.07 -9.18
N GLY A 11 -25.08 6.93 -9.12
CA GLY A 11 -25.02 6.09 -7.93
C GLY A 11 -24.29 6.76 -6.76
N ALA A 12 -23.12 7.32 -7.01
CA ALA A 12 -22.32 7.99 -6.00
C ALA A 12 -23.02 9.25 -5.46
N ASN A 13 -23.63 10.04 -6.34
CA ASN A 13 -24.32 11.27 -5.99
C ASN A 13 -25.58 11.01 -5.17
N MET A 14 -26.29 9.90 -5.43
CA MET A 14 -27.43 9.49 -4.60
C MET A 14 -27.00 9.22 -3.16
N LEU A 15 -25.88 8.48 -2.95
CA LEU A 15 -25.33 8.25 -1.61
C LEU A 15 -24.84 9.56 -0.96
N ALA A 16 -24.15 10.41 -1.73
CA ALA A 16 -23.66 11.69 -1.24
C ALA A 16 -24.81 12.63 -0.83
N HIS A 17 -25.94 12.59 -1.55
CA HIS A 17 -27.13 13.33 -1.18
C HIS A 17 -27.75 12.84 0.13
N ALA A 18 -27.76 11.52 0.35
CA ALA A 18 -28.28 10.91 1.59
C ALA A 18 -27.48 11.35 2.85
N LEU A 19 -26.21 11.74 2.69
CA LEU A 19 -25.41 12.31 3.79
C LEU A 19 -25.90 13.70 4.23
N GLY A 20 -26.72 14.37 3.43
CA GLY A 20 -27.36 15.64 3.77
C GLY A 20 -26.36 16.69 4.25
N ARG A 21 -26.56 17.19 5.47
CA ARG A 21 -25.70 18.22 6.11
C ARG A 21 -24.55 17.64 6.94
N HIS A 22 -24.46 16.32 7.08
CA HIS A 22 -23.37 15.67 7.83
C HIS A 22 -22.06 15.73 7.05
N ASP A 23 -20.92 15.81 7.74
CA ASP A 23 -19.59 15.93 7.12
C ASP A 23 -19.06 14.62 6.50
N GLY A 24 -19.92 13.61 6.36
CA GLY A 24 -19.57 12.37 5.69
C GLY A 24 -19.19 12.58 4.22
N ILE A 25 -18.41 11.65 3.71
CA ILE A 25 -17.98 11.58 2.30
C ILE A 25 -18.31 10.21 1.71
N VAL A 26 -18.35 10.12 0.39
CA VAL A 26 -18.48 8.88 -0.37
C VAL A 26 -17.17 8.63 -1.10
N MET A 27 -16.44 7.59 -0.69
CA MET A 27 -15.30 7.08 -1.46
C MET A 27 -15.80 6.02 -2.44
N TRP A 28 -15.89 6.37 -3.72
CA TRP A 28 -16.44 5.52 -4.76
C TRP A 28 -15.31 4.84 -5.55
N ARG A 29 -15.18 3.51 -5.45
CA ARG A 29 -14.09 2.79 -6.09
C ARG A 29 -14.25 2.74 -7.62
N ALA A 30 -13.16 3.03 -8.33
CA ALA A 30 -13.03 2.93 -9.78
C ALA A 30 -12.51 1.57 -10.27
N PHE A 31 -12.34 0.61 -9.36
CA PHE A 31 -12.00 -0.77 -9.71
C PHE A 31 -13.21 -1.49 -10.32
N VAL A 32 -13.50 -1.18 -11.58
CA VAL A 32 -14.59 -1.75 -12.37
C VAL A 32 -14.03 -2.33 -13.66
N TYR A 33 -14.49 -3.52 -13.98
CA TYR A 33 -14.22 -4.15 -15.27
C TYR A 33 -15.25 -5.25 -15.52
N LYS A 34 -15.41 -5.64 -16.78
CA LYS A 34 -16.31 -6.72 -17.18
C LYS A 34 -15.50 -7.89 -17.71
N ALA A 35 -15.76 -9.09 -17.19
CA ALA A 35 -15.14 -10.29 -17.73
C ALA A 35 -15.54 -10.46 -19.22
N GLY A 36 -14.54 -10.66 -20.08
CA GLY A 36 -14.75 -10.85 -21.52
C GLY A 36 -15.12 -9.59 -22.30
N SER A 37 -15.03 -8.38 -21.73
CA SER A 37 -14.93 -7.15 -22.53
C SER A 37 -13.54 -7.03 -23.15
N GLY A 38 -13.29 -5.97 -23.92
CA GLY A 38 -12.03 -5.73 -24.64
C GLY A 38 -10.81 -5.58 -23.72
N ASP A 39 -10.05 -4.50 -23.88
CA ASP A 39 -8.83 -4.32 -23.10
C ASP A 39 -9.16 -3.89 -21.64
N ARG A 40 -8.96 -4.81 -20.69
CA ARG A 40 -9.16 -4.57 -19.24
C ARG A 40 -8.42 -3.31 -18.78
N PHE A 41 -7.23 -3.04 -19.32
CA PHE A 41 -6.40 -1.91 -18.95
C PHE A 41 -7.11 -0.56 -19.14
N LYS A 42 -7.98 -0.45 -20.15
CA LYS A 42 -8.65 0.80 -20.53
C LYS A 42 -9.95 1.05 -19.80
N GLN A 43 -10.54 0.01 -19.21
CA GLN A 43 -11.96 0.01 -18.88
C GLN A 43 -12.32 1.05 -17.81
N ALA A 44 -11.59 1.08 -16.69
CA ALA A 44 -11.83 2.08 -15.64
C ALA A 44 -11.67 3.52 -16.17
N TYR A 45 -10.71 3.74 -17.07
CA TYR A 45 -10.53 5.05 -17.70
C TYR A 45 -11.72 5.43 -18.58
N GLU A 46 -12.18 4.52 -19.44
CA GLU A 46 -13.33 4.74 -20.32
C GLU A 46 -14.64 4.95 -19.54
N ASP A 47 -14.81 4.28 -18.41
CA ASP A 47 -16.00 4.37 -17.58
C ASP A 47 -16.05 5.66 -16.75
N PHE A 48 -14.90 6.14 -16.25
CA PHE A 48 -14.86 7.27 -15.30
C PHE A 48 -14.47 8.61 -15.92
N LYS A 49 -13.58 8.64 -16.93
CA LYS A 49 -13.16 9.92 -17.54
C LYS A 49 -14.34 10.75 -18.06
N PRO A 50 -15.34 10.18 -18.77
CA PRO A 50 -16.49 10.97 -19.24
C PRO A 50 -17.33 11.58 -18.09
N LEU A 51 -17.16 11.08 -16.86
CA LEU A 51 -17.88 11.52 -15.67
C LEU A 51 -17.15 12.62 -14.89
N ASP A 52 -16.00 13.07 -15.35
CA ASP A 52 -15.26 14.14 -14.68
C ASP A 52 -16.10 15.42 -14.51
N GLY A 53 -16.22 15.90 -13.28
CA GLY A 53 -17.04 17.07 -12.92
C GLY A 53 -18.53 16.78 -12.77
N GLN A 54 -18.98 15.53 -12.93
CA GLN A 54 -20.37 15.13 -12.68
C GLN A 54 -20.59 14.60 -11.25
N PHE A 55 -19.52 14.33 -10.51
CA PHE A 55 -19.59 13.88 -9.12
C PHE A 55 -19.90 15.03 -8.16
N ALA A 56 -20.71 14.76 -7.15
CA ALA A 56 -21.07 15.72 -6.13
C ALA A 56 -19.86 16.08 -5.24
N PRO A 57 -19.83 17.26 -4.60
CA PRO A 57 -18.67 17.72 -3.82
C PRO A 57 -18.22 16.81 -2.66
N LYS A 58 -19.08 15.89 -2.20
CA LYS A 58 -18.78 14.92 -1.12
C LYS A 58 -18.27 13.57 -1.66
N VAL A 59 -18.11 13.44 -2.97
CA VAL A 59 -17.65 12.21 -3.62
C VAL A 59 -16.18 12.34 -3.98
N LEU A 60 -15.41 11.32 -3.64
CA LEU A 60 -14.06 11.10 -4.14
C LEU A 60 -14.05 9.79 -4.91
N VAL A 61 -13.28 9.72 -6.00
CA VAL A 61 -13.12 8.48 -6.77
C VAL A 61 -11.84 7.79 -6.35
N GLN A 62 -11.96 6.59 -5.78
CA GLN A 62 -10.84 5.81 -5.27
C GLN A 62 -10.28 4.89 -6.37
N VAL A 63 -9.03 5.08 -6.74
CA VAL A 63 -8.36 4.49 -7.91
C VAL A 63 -7.13 3.72 -7.44
N LYS A 64 -6.99 2.45 -7.87
CA LYS A 64 -5.78 1.65 -7.58
C LYS A 64 -4.53 2.31 -8.17
N ASN A 65 -3.35 1.99 -7.63
CA ASN A 65 -2.08 2.48 -8.15
C ASN A 65 -1.87 2.15 -9.64
N GLY A 66 -2.40 1.02 -10.12
CA GLY A 66 -2.37 0.64 -11.54
C GLY A 66 -3.75 0.22 -12.07
N PRO A 67 -3.89 0.07 -13.40
CA PRO A 67 -5.17 -0.19 -14.07
C PRO A 67 -5.63 -1.65 -14.05
N ILE A 68 -4.80 -2.59 -13.58
CA ILE A 68 -5.16 -4.01 -13.53
C ILE A 68 -5.59 -4.43 -12.14
N ASP A 69 -4.68 -4.78 -11.24
CA ASP A 69 -5.01 -5.37 -9.94
C ASP A 69 -3.81 -5.58 -9.01
N PHE A 70 -3.14 -4.52 -8.57
CA PHE A 70 -2.06 -4.62 -7.58
C PHE A 70 -0.95 -5.62 -7.93
N GLN A 71 -0.69 -5.83 -9.22
CA GLN A 71 0.35 -6.76 -9.66
C GLN A 71 1.72 -6.26 -9.15
N ALA A 72 2.71 -7.16 -9.12
CA ALA A 72 4.03 -6.85 -8.58
C ALA A 72 4.68 -5.58 -9.17
N ARG A 73 4.35 -5.26 -10.42
CA ARG A 73 4.59 -3.95 -11.03
C ARG A 73 3.51 -3.64 -12.06
N GLU A 74 2.99 -2.41 -12.03
CA GLU A 74 2.07 -1.84 -13.01
C GLU A 74 2.51 -0.40 -13.33
N PRO A 75 2.21 0.13 -14.53
CA PRO A 75 2.24 1.58 -14.72
C PRO A 75 1.21 2.25 -13.80
N PHE A 76 1.42 3.53 -13.47
CA PHE A 76 0.43 4.28 -12.72
C PHE A 76 -0.92 4.33 -13.46
N HIS A 77 -2.03 4.32 -12.72
CA HIS A 77 -3.36 4.31 -13.34
C HIS A 77 -3.60 5.60 -14.13
N PRO A 78 -4.03 5.53 -15.41
CA PRO A 78 -4.18 6.72 -16.27
C PRO A 78 -5.32 7.66 -15.88
N LEU A 79 -6.06 7.38 -14.80
CA LEU A 79 -7.06 8.31 -14.27
C LEU A 79 -6.39 9.46 -13.52
N PHE A 80 -5.21 9.23 -12.93
CA PHE A 80 -4.41 10.30 -12.34
C PHE A 80 -3.98 11.28 -13.45
N GLY A 81 -4.44 12.52 -13.36
CA GLY A 81 -4.26 13.56 -14.38
C GLY A 81 -5.35 13.59 -15.48
N ALA A 82 -6.35 12.69 -15.46
CA ALA A 82 -7.42 12.67 -16.46
C ALA A 82 -8.79 13.15 -15.95
N MET A 83 -8.90 13.43 -14.65
CA MET A 83 -10.15 13.88 -14.00
C MET A 83 -9.95 15.14 -13.12
N PRO A 84 -9.52 16.28 -13.69
CA PRO A 84 -9.16 17.47 -12.91
C PRO A 84 -10.34 18.15 -12.19
N LYS A 85 -11.59 17.74 -12.42
CA LYS A 85 -12.77 18.29 -11.74
C LYS A 85 -13.31 17.37 -10.65
N THR A 86 -12.66 16.22 -10.42
CA THR A 86 -13.10 15.19 -9.50
C THR A 86 -11.94 14.76 -8.60
N PRO A 87 -12.04 14.93 -7.27
CA PRO A 87 -10.99 14.48 -6.37
C PRO A 87 -10.76 12.97 -6.49
N LEU A 88 -9.50 12.59 -6.72
CA LEU A 88 -9.08 11.19 -6.77
C LEU A 88 -8.39 10.78 -5.47
N VAL A 89 -8.58 9.52 -5.07
CA VAL A 89 -7.91 8.89 -3.93
C VAL A 89 -7.08 7.73 -4.46
N LEU A 90 -5.77 7.71 -4.18
CA LEU A 90 -4.93 6.56 -4.51
C LEU A 90 -5.25 5.40 -3.56
N GLU A 91 -5.49 4.21 -4.10
CA GLU A 91 -5.63 2.95 -3.38
C GLU A 91 -4.37 2.09 -3.63
N VAL A 92 -3.69 1.70 -2.56
CA VAL A 92 -2.57 0.74 -2.59
C VAL A 92 -2.93 -0.50 -1.77
N GLN A 93 -2.25 -1.62 -2.01
CA GLN A 93 -2.49 -2.87 -1.29
C GLN A 93 -1.34 -3.15 -0.33
N LEU A 94 -1.60 -3.14 0.98
CA LEU A 94 -0.59 -3.51 1.98
C LEU A 94 -0.57 -5.02 2.21
N THR A 95 -1.74 -5.66 2.09
CA THR A 95 -1.82 -7.12 2.08
C THR A 95 -1.19 -7.64 0.80
N GLN A 96 -0.30 -8.62 0.92
CA GLN A 96 0.54 -9.06 -0.19
C GLN A 96 -0.15 -10.12 -1.06
N GLU A 97 -1.39 -9.86 -1.53
CA GLU A 97 -2.18 -10.82 -2.32
C GLU A 97 -1.38 -11.39 -3.50
N TYR A 98 -0.70 -10.51 -4.26
CA TYR A 98 0.10 -10.85 -5.43
C TYR A 98 1.61 -10.84 -5.16
N LEU A 99 2.02 -10.71 -3.90
CA LEU A 99 3.40 -10.52 -3.47
C LEU A 99 3.79 -11.55 -2.40
N GLY A 100 3.25 -12.77 -2.54
CA GLY A 100 3.64 -13.91 -1.72
C GLY A 100 2.99 -13.97 -0.34
N MET A 101 1.84 -13.33 -0.16
CA MET A 101 1.01 -13.32 1.05
C MET A 101 1.87 -13.02 2.30
N ALA A 102 1.58 -13.68 3.42
CA ALA A 102 2.35 -13.51 4.65
C ALA A 102 3.60 -14.42 4.74
N THR A 103 4.13 -14.91 3.61
CA THR A 103 5.31 -15.81 3.62
C THR A 103 6.54 -15.24 2.93
N HIS A 104 6.40 -14.20 2.11
CA HIS A 104 7.51 -13.55 1.41
C HIS A 104 7.82 -12.18 2.02
N LEU A 105 9.11 -11.90 2.14
CA LEU A 105 9.58 -10.58 2.54
C LEU A 105 9.47 -9.64 1.34
N VAL A 106 8.49 -8.74 1.34
CA VAL A 106 8.38 -7.65 0.35
C VAL A 106 8.11 -6.35 1.06
N TYR A 107 9.05 -5.39 0.92
CA TYR A 107 8.90 -4.03 1.43
C TYR A 107 8.25 -3.14 0.35
N LEU A 108 7.10 -2.55 0.67
CA LEU A 108 6.22 -1.89 -0.30
C LEU A 108 6.49 -0.40 -0.48
N ALA A 109 7.31 0.23 0.37
CA ALA A 109 7.56 1.67 0.30
C ALA A 109 8.11 2.11 -1.08
N PRO A 110 9.04 1.38 -1.73
CA PRO A 110 9.50 1.71 -3.08
C PRO A 110 8.36 1.68 -4.12
N LEU A 111 7.47 0.68 -4.06
CA LEU A 111 6.34 0.56 -4.99
C LEU A 111 5.36 1.72 -4.83
N ILE A 112 4.98 2.04 -3.59
CA ILE A 112 4.06 3.15 -3.31
C ILE A 112 4.65 4.47 -3.80
N LYS A 113 5.96 4.65 -3.62
CA LYS A 113 6.67 5.83 -4.10
C LYS A 113 6.81 5.94 -5.59
N GLU A 114 7.17 4.86 -6.26
CA GLU A 114 7.24 4.82 -7.72
C GLU A 114 5.92 5.32 -8.33
N CYS A 115 4.78 4.97 -7.71
CA CYS A 115 3.47 5.48 -8.10
C CYS A 115 3.28 6.96 -7.74
N LEU A 116 3.53 7.37 -6.49
CA LEU A 116 3.34 8.76 -6.03
C LEU A 116 4.19 9.77 -6.82
N ASP A 117 5.43 9.41 -7.15
CA ASP A 117 6.38 10.26 -7.87
C ASP A 117 6.17 10.26 -9.40
N ALA A 118 5.34 9.36 -9.93
CA ALA A 118 5.09 9.27 -11.36
C ALA A 118 4.52 10.58 -11.90
N ASP A 119 5.19 11.16 -12.90
CA ASP A 119 4.78 12.42 -13.51
C ASP A 119 3.74 12.18 -14.60
N THR A 120 2.53 12.71 -14.38
CA THR A 120 1.41 12.56 -15.32
C THR A 120 1.52 13.51 -16.51
N GLN A 121 2.39 14.53 -16.44
CA GLN A 121 2.53 15.61 -17.42
C GLN A 121 1.24 16.45 -17.68
N GLU A 122 0.20 16.31 -16.86
CA GLU A 122 -1.12 16.95 -17.07
C GLU A 122 -1.04 18.49 -17.18
N LYS A 123 -0.30 19.13 -16.27
CA LYS A 123 0.02 20.57 -16.29
C LYS A 123 1.51 20.81 -16.57
N GLY A 124 2.11 19.92 -17.36
CA GLY A 124 3.55 19.92 -17.66
C GLY A 124 4.39 19.25 -16.57
N PRO A 125 5.73 19.38 -16.65
CA PRO A 125 6.66 18.69 -15.77
C PRO A 125 6.41 18.96 -14.28
N GLY A 126 6.45 17.91 -13.47
CA GLY A 126 6.19 17.95 -12.05
C GLY A 126 4.72 17.80 -11.66
N SER A 127 3.85 17.34 -12.56
CA SER A 127 2.44 17.01 -12.31
C SER A 127 2.32 15.59 -11.77
N THR A 128 2.91 15.32 -10.60
CA THR A 128 3.00 13.95 -10.07
C THR A 128 1.65 13.42 -9.59
N VAL A 129 1.50 12.09 -9.56
CA VAL A 129 0.33 11.42 -8.97
C VAL A 129 0.08 11.92 -7.54
N ALA A 130 1.14 12.11 -6.74
CA ALA A 130 1.02 12.68 -5.39
C ALA A 130 0.30 14.04 -5.38
N LYS A 131 0.63 14.95 -6.31
CA LYS A 131 -0.02 16.27 -6.41
C LYS A 131 -1.44 16.23 -6.93
N VAL A 132 -1.78 15.19 -7.70
CA VAL A 132 -3.16 14.92 -8.11
C VAL A 132 -3.98 14.48 -6.89
N VAL A 133 -3.47 13.53 -6.09
CA VAL A 133 -4.25 12.93 -4.98
C VAL A 133 -4.22 13.74 -3.70
N ASP A 134 -3.20 14.56 -3.46
CA ASP A 134 -3.19 15.54 -2.36
C ASP A 134 -4.08 16.76 -2.66
N GLY A 135 -4.47 16.92 -3.93
CA GLY A 135 -5.38 17.94 -4.44
C GLY A 135 -4.70 19.28 -4.77
N SER A 136 -3.39 19.42 -4.60
CA SER A 136 -2.66 20.68 -4.82
C SER A 136 -2.62 21.09 -6.29
N LEU A 137 -2.67 20.14 -7.23
CA LEU A 137 -2.63 20.41 -8.66
C LEU A 137 -3.94 21.07 -9.17
N GLU A 138 -5.09 20.70 -8.59
CA GLU A 138 -6.44 21.20 -8.96
C GLU A 138 -7.10 22.09 -7.90
N GLN A 139 -6.46 22.25 -6.74
CA GLN A 139 -7.02 22.93 -5.57
C GLN A 139 -8.28 22.24 -5.01
N HIS A 140 -8.27 20.90 -4.96
CA HIS A 140 -9.33 20.14 -4.33
C HIS A 140 -9.32 20.33 -2.80
N ARG A 141 -10.52 20.46 -2.22
CA ARG A 141 -10.69 20.60 -0.76
C ARG A 141 -10.57 19.27 0.00
N LEU A 142 -10.95 18.18 -0.65
CA LEU A 142 -10.87 16.83 -0.11
C LEU A 142 -9.81 16.07 -0.90
N SER A 143 -8.96 15.34 -0.18
CA SER A 143 -7.88 14.54 -0.73
C SER A 143 -7.68 13.32 0.15
N GLY A 144 -6.96 12.32 -0.36
CA GLY A 144 -6.62 11.16 0.44
C GLY A 144 -5.90 10.05 -0.30
N ILE A 145 -5.42 9.11 0.50
CA ILE A 145 -4.86 7.84 0.05
C ILE A 145 -5.41 6.73 0.95
N ALA A 146 -5.65 5.55 0.38
CA ALA A 146 -6.18 4.39 1.06
C ALA A 146 -5.21 3.20 0.91
N GLY A 147 -5.01 2.47 2.00
CA GLY A 147 -4.22 1.23 2.03
C GLY A 147 -5.13 0.06 2.39
N VAL A 148 -5.18 -0.97 1.54
CA VAL A 148 -5.88 -2.22 1.87
C VAL A 148 -5.09 -2.91 2.98
N ALA A 149 -5.72 -3.02 4.15
CA ALA A 149 -5.09 -3.51 5.38
C ALA A 149 -4.42 -4.88 5.25
N ASN A 150 -3.26 -5.07 5.90
CA ASN A 150 -2.55 -6.34 6.02
C ASN A 150 -2.58 -6.94 7.43
N ILE A 151 -3.48 -6.46 8.30
CA ILE A 151 -3.61 -6.94 9.67
C ILE A 151 -4.73 -7.98 9.82
N GLY A 152 -4.58 -8.85 10.80
CA GLY A 152 -5.56 -9.82 11.25
C GLY A 152 -5.38 -10.12 12.75
N SER A 153 -5.94 -11.24 13.19
CA SER A 153 -5.87 -11.69 14.59
C SER A 153 -4.57 -12.39 14.98
N ASP A 154 -3.63 -12.55 14.05
CA ASP A 154 -2.31 -13.11 14.31
C ASP A 154 -1.61 -12.32 15.43
N ARG A 155 -0.78 -13.01 16.22
CA ARG A 155 -0.15 -12.38 17.39
C ARG A 155 0.72 -11.17 17.03
N ASN A 156 1.31 -11.16 15.84
CA ASN A 156 2.11 -10.05 15.31
C ASN A 156 1.30 -9.13 14.37
N TRP A 157 -0.02 -9.30 14.31
CA TRP A 157 -0.99 -8.63 13.45
C TRP A 157 -0.87 -8.94 11.96
N THR A 158 0.33 -8.96 11.39
CA THR A 158 0.52 -8.95 9.92
C THR A 158 0.93 -10.28 9.31
N GLY A 159 1.02 -11.35 10.11
CA GLY A 159 1.53 -12.66 9.69
C GLY A 159 3.04 -12.64 9.45
N HIS A 160 3.52 -11.92 8.44
CA HIS A 160 4.95 -11.68 8.22
C HIS A 160 5.41 -10.41 8.95
N PRO A 161 6.57 -10.39 9.64
CA PRO A 161 7.08 -9.20 10.33
C PRO A 161 7.25 -7.96 9.43
N VAL A 162 7.66 -8.14 8.17
CA VAL A 162 7.77 -7.02 7.19
C VAL A 162 6.42 -6.32 6.94
N GLY A 163 5.31 -7.00 7.16
CA GLY A 163 3.98 -6.40 7.03
C GLY A 163 3.78 -5.21 7.97
N GLN A 164 4.43 -5.21 9.14
CA GLN A 164 4.44 -4.08 10.08
C GLN A 164 5.20 -2.88 9.48
N ALA A 165 6.33 -3.15 8.81
CA ALA A 165 7.09 -2.13 8.10
C ALA A 165 6.25 -1.50 6.97
N ASN A 166 5.52 -2.32 6.22
CA ASN A 166 4.63 -1.85 5.15
C ASN A 166 3.49 -0.98 5.68
N TRP A 167 2.88 -1.37 6.80
CA TRP A 167 1.83 -0.58 7.47
C TRP A 167 2.35 0.77 7.94
N TYR A 168 3.53 0.78 8.57
CA TYR A 168 4.19 2.00 9.01
C TYR A 168 4.57 2.91 7.84
N ALA A 169 5.21 2.36 6.81
CA ALA A 169 5.64 3.10 5.64
C ALA A 169 4.47 3.74 4.89
N PHE A 170 3.34 3.02 4.76
CA PHE A 170 2.11 3.58 4.23
C PHE A 170 1.63 4.78 5.04
N GLY A 171 1.57 4.67 6.37
CA GLY A 171 1.17 5.78 7.24
C GLY A 171 2.08 7.00 7.10
N ARG A 172 3.40 6.79 7.00
CA ARG A 172 4.39 7.85 6.78
C ARG A 172 4.21 8.52 5.42
N LEU A 173 4.03 7.75 4.35
CA LEU A 173 3.79 8.25 2.99
C LEU A 173 2.45 8.98 2.84
N ALA A 174 1.42 8.50 3.54
CA ALA A 174 0.12 9.16 3.56
C ALA A 174 0.17 10.51 4.28
N TRP A 175 1.03 10.63 5.30
CA TRP A 175 1.25 11.88 6.02
C TRP A 175 2.12 12.87 5.22
N ASP A 176 3.22 12.38 4.66
CA ASP A 176 4.18 13.17 3.89
C ASP A 176 4.76 12.31 2.75
N TYR A 177 4.24 12.51 1.55
CA TYR A 177 4.69 11.79 0.36
C TYR A 177 6.08 12.24 -0.12
N THR A 178 6.65 13.32 0.42
CA THR A 178 7.96 13.86 0.01
C THR A 178 9.14 13.19 0.68
N LEU A 179 8.91 12.44 1.77
CA LEU A 179 9.90 11.50 2.32
C LEU A 179 10.42 10.61 1.20
N THR A 180 11.66 10.14 1.20
CA THR A 180 12.17 9.11 0.26
C THR A 180 11.81 7.70 0.75
N SER A 181 11.88 6.64 -0.08
CA SER A 181 11.60 5.26 0.40
C SER A 181 12.66 4.89 1.44
N ALA A 182 13.89 5.31 1.13
CA ALA A 182 15.05 5.33 1.99
C ALA A 182 14.99 6.30 3.18
N GLY A 183 14.04 7.24 3.21
CA GLY A 183 13.82 8.21 4.29
C GLY A 183 12.62 7.85 5.17
N ILE A 184 11.99 6.71 4.85
CA ILE A 184 11.25 5.86 5.80
C ILE A 184 12.24 4.83 6.42
N ASP A 185 13.53 5.10 6.17
CA ASP A 185 14.76 4.34 6.27
C ASP A 185 14.79 2.99 5.57
N ASP A 186 15.77 2.86 4.67
CA ASP A 186 16.15 1.57 4.12
C ASP A 186 16.62 0.67 5.25
N PRO A 187 16.10 -0.56 5.32
CA PRO A 187 16.57 -1.49 6.30
C PRO A 187 18.02 -1.87 5.97
N THR A 188 18.96 -1.49 6.83
CA THR A 188 20.41 -1.68 6.60
C THR A 188 20.85 -3.10 6.88
N MET A 189 20.16 -3.78 7.80
CA MET A 189 20.40 -5.16 8.19
C MET A 189 19.12 -5.76 8.76
N ALA A 190 18.96 -7.08 8.66
CA ALA A 190 17.97 -7.78 9.46
C ALA A 190 18.56 -9.06 10.05
N HIS A 191 18.12 -9.38 11.26
CA HIS A 191 18.62 -10.52 12.03
C HIS A 191 17.46 -11.24 12.72
N ILE A 192 17.59 -12.55 12.92
CA ILE A 192 16.87 -13.27 13.98
C ILE A 192 17.77 -13.30 15.20
N HIS A 193 17.26 -12.88 16.35
CA HIS A 193 17.94 -12.91 17.64
C HIS A 193 17.30 -13.93 18.58
N ALA A 194 18.08 -14.49 19.50
CA ALA A 194 17.59 -15.35 20.59
C ALA A 194 17.24 -14.52 21.82
N GLY A 195 15.97 -14.17 21.99
CA GLY A 195 15.45 -13.49 23.18
C GLY A 195 13.93 -13.47 23.24
N ALA A 196 13.37 -13.63 24.44
CA ALA A 196 11.94 -13.46 24.68
C ALA A 196 11.48 -12.02 24.44
N ALA A 197 10.17 -11.81 24.31
CA ALA A 197 9.58 -10.48 24.11
C ALA A 197 10.08 -9.47 25.17
N GLY A 198 10.60 -8.33 24.72
CA GLY A 198 11.14 -7.27 25.57
C GLY A 198 12.57 -7.51 26.08
N VAL A 199 13.18 -8.67 25.80
CA VAL A 199 14.57 -8.98 26.17
C VAL A 199 15.45 -8.97 24.92
N ASN A 200 16.58 -8.26 24.97
CA ASN A 200 17.56 -8.26 23.89
C ASN A 200 18.41 -9.52 23.94
N GLY A 201 18.70 -10.07 22.76
CA GLY A 201 19.40 -11.34 22.60
C GLY A 201 20.55 -11.25 21.59
N PRO A 202 21.47 -12.24 21.57
CA PRO A 202 22.48 -12.34 20.52
C PRO A 202 21.83 -12.67 19.16
N VAL A 203 22.50 -12.26 18.08
CA VAL A 203 22.13 -12.66 16.71
C VAL A 203 22.27 -14.17 16.56
N THR A 204 21.22 -14.82 16.06
CA THR A 204 21.16 -16.25 15.74
C THR A 204 21.22 -16.48 14.24
N VAL A 205 20.52 -15.67 13.43
CA VAL A 205 20.54 -15.78 11.96
C VAL A 205 20.71 -14.38 11.38
N GLY A 206 21.69 -14.20 10.49
CA GLY A 206 21.73 -13.03 9.61
C GLY A 206 20.79 -13.25 8.44
N LEU A 207 19.89 -12.30 8.19
CA LEU A 207 19.07 -12.33 6.99
C LEU A 207 19.88 -11.70 5.84
N PRO A 208 19.73 -12.21 4.61
CA PRO A 208 20.53 -11.74 3.48
C PRO A 208 20.20 -10.29 3.14
N ASP A 209 21.03 -9.71 2.28
CA ASP A 209 20.88 -8.35 1.80
C ASP A 209 19.45 -8.08 1.34
N LEU A 210 18.81 -7.10 1.97
CA LEU A 210 17.40 -6.79 1.78
C LEU A 210 17.13 -6.10 0.44
N ASP A 211 18.19 -5.61 -0.21
CA ASP A 211 18.14 -5.02 -1.54
C ASP A 211 18.33 -6.07 -2.66
N ALA A 212 18.73 -7.29 -2.31
CA ALA A 212 19.04 -8.34 -3.25
C ALA A 212 17.90 -9.38 -3.32
N GLY A 213 16.89 -9.15 -4.16
CA GLY A 213 15.93 -10.16 -4.65
C GLY A 213 15.42 -11.22 -3.65
N GLU A 214 15.11 -12.43 -4.14
CA GLU A 214 14.83 -13.59 -3.28
C GLU A 214 16.14 -14.32 -2.94
N HIS A 215 16.61 -14.14 -1.72
CA HIS A 215 17.71 -14.92 -1.16
C HIS A 215 17.24 -15.71 0.06
N CYS A 216 17.46 -17.02 0.02
CA CYS A 216 17.34 -17.88 1.19
C CYS A 216 18.70 -17.91 1.89
N GLN A 217 18.71 -17.69 3.21
CA GLN A 217 19.89 -17.95 4.03
C GLN A 217 19.82 -19.39 4.54
N ASP A 218 20.79 -20.22 4.14
CA ASP A 218 20.94 -21.55 4.72
C ASP A 218 21.36 -21.43 6.19
N ILE A 219 20.68 -22.20 7.04
CA ILE A 219 21.01 -22.39 8.45
C ILE A 219 21.16 -23.89 8.72
N ASP A 220 22.00 -24.24 9.70
CA ASP A 220 22.15 -25.63 10.10
C ASP A 220 20.86 -26.19 10.73
N LYS A 221 20.73 -27.52 10.69
CA LYS A 221 19.55 -28.23 11.20
C LYS A 221 19.30 -27.95 12.68
N GLU A 222 20.33 -27.86 13.49
CA GLU A 222 20.20 -27.66 14.93
C GLU A 222 19.58 -26.31 15.24
N ARG A 223 20.04 -25.25 14.56
CA ARG A 223 19.51 -23.89 14.68
C ARG A 223 18.07 -23.79 14.18
N ALA A 224 17.77 -24.44 13.06
CA ALA A 224 16.40 -24.54 12.55
C ALA A 224 15.47 -25.24 13.55
N ASP A 225 15.93 -26.35 14.15
CA ASP A 225 15.19 -27.11 15.15
C ASP A 225 14.96 -26.28 16.43
N GLN A 226 15.96 -25.50 16.88
CA GLN A 226 15.81 -24.59 18.03
C GLN A 226 14.76 -23.51 17.80
N ILE A 227 14.84 -22.81 16.66
CA ILE A 227 13.88 -21.74 16.29
C ILE A 227 12.47 -22.31 16.18
N THR A 228 12.33 -23.49 15.55
CA THR A 228 11.03 -24.11 15.32
C THR A 228 10.41 -24.71 16.59
N ALA A 229 11.24 -25.25 17.49
CA ALA A 229 10.78 -25.81 18.76
C ALA A 229 10.14 -24.73 19.66
N LYS A 230 10.77 -23.55 19.74
CA LYS A 230 10.34 -22.43 20.60
C LYS A 230 10.47 -21.08 19.89
N PRO A 231 9.66 -20.79 18.86
CA PRO A 231 9.79 -19.53 18.11
C PRO A 231 9.57 -18.31 18.99
N GLY A 232 8.75 -18.41 20.04
CA GLY A 232 8.56 -17.34 21.01
C GLY A 232 9.81 -16.91 21.78
N ASP A 233 10.89 -17.69 21.74
CA ASP A 233 12.20 -17.33 22.32
C ASP A 233 13.10 -16.58 21.30
N PHE A 234 12.59 -16.27 20.11
CA PHE A 234 13.31 -15.59 19.03
C PHE A 234 12.53 -14.42 18.45
N TYR A 235 13.24 -13.42 17.93
CA TYR A 235 12.63 -12.28 17.26
C TYR A 235 13.41 -11.84 16.03
N VAL A 236 12.70 -11.36 15.02
CA VAL A 236 13.29 -10.61 13.92
C VAL A 236 13.53 -9.18 14.37
N ASN A 237 14.71 -8.64 14.09
CA ASN A 237 15.06 -7.25 14.27
C ASN A 237 15.54 -6.69 12.93
N ILE A 238 14.92 -5.62 12.46
CA ILE A 238 15.32 -4.90 11.25
C ILE A 238 15.91 -3.57 11.69
N HIS A 239 17.13 -3.30 11.24
CA HIS A 239 17.90 -2.11 11.54
C HIS A 239 17.79 -1.14 10.38
N ASN A 240 18.04 0.13 10.64
CA ASN A 240 18.09 1.15 9.61
C ASN A 240 19.09 2.25 10.03
N GLY A 241 19.24 3.30 9.23
CA GLY A 241 20.20 4.39 9.52
C GLY A 241 19.94 5.10 10.86
N ASP A 242 18.68 5.43 11.15
CA ASP A 242 18.31 6.19 12.36
C ASP A 242 18.25 5.32 13.62
N PHE A 243 17.99 4.03 13.46
CA PHE A 243 17.84 3.04 14.53
C PHE A 243 18.81 1.87 14.33
N PRO A 244 20.12 2.07 14.54
CA PRO A 244 21.12 1.02 14.39
C PRO A 244 20.95 -0.11 15.42
N GLY A 245 20.20 0.12 16.51
CA GLY A 245 19.83 -0.92 17.48
C GLY A 245 18.63 -1.78 17.07
N GLY A 246 17.90 -1.39 16.02
CA GLY A 246 16.66 -2.02 15.57
C GLY A 246 15.53 -1.00 15.44
N ALA A 247 15.08 -0.77 14.21
CA ALA A 247 13.91 0.03 13.88
C ALA A 247 12.60 -0.73 14.08
N ILE A 248 12.61 -2.04 13.78
CA ILE A 248 11.43 -2.91 13.86
C ILE A 248 11.80 -4.22 14.54
N ARG A 249 10.99 -4.61 15.52
CA ARG A 249 11.11 -5.90 16.22
C ARG A 249 9.81 -6.69 16.15
N GLY A 250 9.88 -7.93 15.65
CA GLY A 250 8.76 -8.87 15.61
C GLY A 250 9.12 -10.21 16.25
N GLN A 251 8.39 -10.64 17.28
CA GLN A 251 8.59 -11.96 17.90
C GLN A 251 8.16 -13.06 16.92
N LEU A 252 8.95 -14.13 16.79
CA LEU A 252 8.55 -15.29 16.02
C LEU A 252 7.44 -16.04 16.75
N THR A 253 6.52 -16.61 15.98
CA THR A 253 5.41 -17.41 16.50
C THR A 253 5.30 -18.70 15.72
N LYS A 254 4.68 -19.72 16.31
CA LYS A 254 4.25 -20.87 15.52
C LYS A 254 3.18 -20.38 14.56
N LYS A 255 3.24 -20.89 13.32
CA LYS A 255 2.13 -20.78 12.40
C LYS A 255 1.08 -21.77 12.88
N ASP A 256 -0.11 -21.27 13.20
CA ASP A 256 -1.27 -22.09 13.57
C ASP A 256 -1.77 -22.92 12.38
#